data_AF-A0A9E0NJT3-F1
#
_entry.id   AF-A0A9E0NJT3-F1
#
_cell.length_a   1.000
_cell.length_b   1.000
_cell.length_c   1.000
_cell.angle_alpha   90.00
_cell.angle_beta   90.00
_cell.angle_gamma   90.00
#
_symmetry.space_group_name_H-M   'P 1'
#
loop_
_entity.id
_entity.type
_entity.pdbx_description
1 polymer ?
#
loop_
_entity_poly.entity_id
_entity_poly.type
_entity_poly.pdbx_seq_one_letter_code
_entity_poly.pdbx_strand_id
1 'polypeptide(L)'
;MKKSLLGSFLLFLALFAQAQDARTVFINMPDSLMPLLTKVNREDCIDFLDSKMRAQVKNKFGNMSEMTDLSVDYIRMKMTEQSDWQMKLLTTTDSTKIVCAISTACAPACDSEIRFYTTDWQELPASQFILLPVMDDFFINPDSTKQLEYTEARDAADLFLMKASLNKEDDTLTFSMTTTDYLSQEIADKVKSFLSKPLAFEWVSDRRIFVKR
;
A
#
# COMPACT_ATOMS: atom_id res chain seq x y z
N MET A 1 59.04 -28.47 -27.35
CA MET A 1 58.83 -27.30 -26.49
C MET A 1 58.15 -26.19 -27.29
N LYS A 2 56.83 -26.03 -27.18
CA LYS A 2 56.09 -24.80 -27.50
C LYS A 2 54.90 -24.75 -26.54
N LYS A 3 54.94 -23.78 -25.63
CA LYS A 3 53.92 -23.44 -24.63
C LYS A 3 52.79 -22.66 -25.32
N SER A 4 51.62 -22.55 -24.65
CA SER A 4 50.51 -21.58 -24.84
C SER A 4 49.20 -22.27 -25.23
N LEU A 5 48.03 -22.01 -24.65
CA LEU A 5 47.61 -21.25 -23.46
C LEU A 5 46.20 -21.79 -23.13
N LEU A 6 45.94 -22.08 -21.87
CA LEU A 6 44.63 -22.44 -21.33
C LEU A 6 43.70 -21.22 -21.48
N GLY A 7 42.57 -21.37 -22.17
CA GLY A 7 41.52 -20.35 -22.25
C GLY A 7 40.22 -20.86 -21.61
N SER A 8 40.11 -20.77 -20.29
CA SER A 8 38.83 -20.94 -19.59
C SER A 8 38.09 -19.60 -19.61
N PHE A 9 37.04 -19.50 -20.43
CA PHE A 9 36.14 -18.36 -20.44
C PHE A 9 35.03 -18.60 -19.42
N LEU A 10 35.33 -18.34 -18.14
CA LEU A 10 34.33 -18.24 -17.08
C LEU A 10 33.56 -16.93 -17.28
N LEU A 11 32.40 -17.02 -17.92
CA LEU A 11 31.42 -15.95 -17.97
C LEU A 11 30.82 -15.77 -16.56
N PHE A 12 31.46 -14.94 -15.73
CA PHE A 12 30.79 -14.40 -14.55
C PHE A 12 29.75 -13.38 -15.02
N LEU A 13 28.52 -13.84 -15.27
CA LEU A 13 27.34 -12.99 -15.21
C LEU A 13 27.18 -12.57 -13.76
N ALA A 14 27.84 -11.48 -13.38
CA ALA A 14 27.52 -10.76 -12.17
C ALA A 14 26.09 -10.24 -12.34
N LEU A 15 25.13 -10.95 -11.74
CA LEU A 15 23.81 -10.40 -11.44
C LEU A 15 24.05 -9.24 -10.47
N PHE A 16 24.31 -8.06 -11.01
CA PHE A 16 24.15 -6.83 -10.25
C PHE A 16 22.65 -6.70 -10.00
N ALA A 17 22.18 -7.21 -8.87
CA ALA A 17 20.93 -6.75 -8.29
C ALA A 17 21.13 -5.26 -7.97
N GLN A 18 20.90 -4.41 -8.96
CA GLN A 18 20.71 -2.99 -8.73
C GLN A 18 19.56 -2.91 -7.72
N ALA A 19 19.84 -2.47 -6.51
CA ALA A 19 18.82 -2.26 -5.51
C ALA A 19 17.87 -1.17 -6.04
N GLN A 20 16.78 -1.57 -6.68
CA GLN A 20 15.83 -0.63 -7.28
C GLN A 20 15.17 0.17 -6.16
N ASP A 21 15.16 1.50 -6.30
CA ASP A 21 14.43 2.42 -5.44
C ASP A 21 12.98 2.58 -5.93
N ALA A 22 12.13 3.21 -5.13
CA ALA A 22 10.71 3.37 -5.45
C ALA A 22 10.50 4.08 -6.78
N ARG A 23 11.34 5.07 -7.12
CA ARG A 23 11.36 5.75 -8.42
C ARG A 23 11.47 4.76 -9.57
N THR A 24 12.51 3.93 -9.55
CA THR A 24 12.82 2.98 -10.62
C THR A 24 11.71 1.95 -10.77
N VAL A 25 11.22 1.42 -9.65
CA VAL A 25 10.12 0.43 -9.65
C VAL A 25 8.83 1.06 -10.21
N PHE A 26 8.49 2.27 -9.79
CA PHE A 26 7.28 2.97 -10.21
C PHE A 26 7.26 3.33 -11.70
N ILE A 27 8.35 3.87 -12.24
CA ILE A 27 8.46 4.19 -13.68
C ILE A 27 8.32 2.94 -14.55
N ASN A 28 8.82 1.80 -14.07
CA ASN A 28 8.79 0.54 -14.82
C ASN A 28 7.51 -0.30 -14.61
N MET A 29 6.56 0.17 -13.80
CA MET A 29 5.25 -0.48 -13.67
C MET A 29 4.57 -0.63 -15.06
N PRO A 30 3.97 -1.78 -15.38
CA PRO A 30 3.13 -1.88 -16.57
C PRO A 30 1.91 -0.96 -16.49
N ASP A 31 1.58 -0.28 -17.59
CA ASP A 31 0.39 0.57 -17.69
C ASP A 31 -0.92 -0.18 -17.36
N SER A 32 -0.95 -1.51 -17.49
CA SER A 32 -2.09 -2.35 -17.12
C SER A 32 -2.38 -2.37 -15.62
N LEU A 33 -1.38 -2.13 -14.77
CA LEU A 33 -1.55 -2.07 -13.31
C LEU A 33 -1.96 -0.68 -12.82
N MET A 34 -1.71 0.35 -13.62
CA MET A 34 -2.14 1.72 -13.33
C MET A 34 -2.75 2.37 -14.58
N PRO A 35 -3.99 2.00 -14.93
CA PRO A 35 -4.59 2.38 -16.22
C PRO A 35 -4.78 3.88 -16.40
N LEU A 36 -4.79 4.66 -15.31
CA LEU A 36 -4.94 6.12 -15.37
C LEU A 36 -3.69 6.83 -15.89
N LEU A 37 -2.50 6.28 -15.65
CA LEU A 37 -1.24 6.97 -15.91
C LEU A 37 -0.39 6.19 -16.90
N THR A 38 0.15 6.90 -17.89
CA THR A 38 1.20 6.34 -18.76
C THR A 38 2.54 6.31 -18.02
N LYS A 39 3.53 5.61 -18.59
CA LYS A 39 4.93 5.76 -18.17
C LYS A 39 5.40 7.22 -18.17
N VAL A 40 5.10 7.98 -19.22
CA VAL A 40 5.47 9.40 -19.33
C VAL A 40 4.85 10.22 -18.20
N ASN A 41 3.57 9.99 -17.86
CA ASN A 41 2.96 10.70 -16.73
C ASN A 41 3.66 10.42 -15.40
N ARG A 42 4.16 9.20 -15.20
CA ARG A 42 4.89 8.84 -13.98
C ARG A 42 6.26 9.52 -13.91
N GLU A 43 6.97 9.57 -15.04
CA GLU A 43 8.23 10.30 -15.19
C GLU A 43 8.02 11.79 -14.90
N ASP A 44 7.01 12.42 -15.52
CA ASP A 44 6.66 13.84 -15.32
C ASP A 44 6.36 14.17 -13.86
N CYS A 45 5.56 13.33 -13.18
CA CYS A 45 5.27 13.53 -11.75
C CYS A 45 6.54 13.57 -10.89
N ILE A 46 7.48 12.66 -11.16
CA ILE A 46 8.74 12.59 -10.43
C ILE A 46 9.59 13.83 -10.71
N ASP A 47 9.74 14.21 -11.97
CA ASP A 47 10.54 15.38 -12.37
C ASP A 47 9.98 16.69 -11.80
N PHE A 48 8.65 16.82 -11.76
CA PHE A 48 7.99 17.97 -11.15
C PHE A 48 8.24 18.03 -9.64
N LEU A 49 8.15 16.91 -8.93
CA LEU A 49 8.34 16.88 -7.49
C LEU A 49 9.81 17.16 -7.11
N ASP A 50 10.77 16.60 -7.84
CA ASP A 50 12.20 16.90 -7.69
C ASP A 50 12.50 18.38 -7.91
N SER A 51 11.81 18.99 -8.87
CA SER A 51 11.89 20.42 -9.17
C SER A 51 11.13 21.29 -8.18
N LYS A 52 10.58 20.71 -7.09
CA LYS A 52 9.74 21.38 -6.08
C LYS A 52 8.50 22.06 -6.67
N MET A 53 8.05 21.59 -7.82
CA MET A 53 6.80 22.02 -8.44
C MET A 53 5.66 21.11 -7.97
N ARG A 54 4.43 21.58 -8.17
CA ARG A 54 3.26 20.74 -7.94
C ARG A 54 3.26 19.60 -8.97
N ALA A 55 3.40 18.36 -8.52
CA ALA A 55 3.59 17.18 -9.36
C ALA A 55 2.29 16.64 -9.95
N GLN A 56 1.63 17.49 -10.75
CA GLN A 56 0.34 17.23 -11.35
C GLN A 56 0.41 16.91 -12.83
N VAL A 57 -0.30 15.87 -13.25
CA VAL A 57 -0.38 15.42 -14.64
C VAL A 57 -1.83 15.18 -15.03
N LYS A 58 -2.12 15.36 -16.33
CA LYS A 58 -3.42 15.01 -16.90
C LYS A 58 -3.43 13.51 -17.23
N ASN A 59 -4.32 12.77 -16.57
CA ASN A 59 -4.45 11.32 -16.74
C ASN A 59 -5.17 10.94 -18.05
N LYS A 60 -5.23 9.64 -18.37
CA LYS A 60 -5.82 9.14 -19.64
C LYS A 60 -7.29 9.54 -19.84
N PHE A 61 -8.04 9.88 -18.78
CA PHE A 61 -9.42 10.36 -18.87
C PHE A 61 -9.55 11.88 -18.85
N GLY A 62 -8.42 12.60 -18.86
CA GLY A 62 -8.40 14.06 -18.91
C GLY A 62 -8.56 14.76 -17.56
N ASN A 63 -8.65 14.01 -16.46
CA ASN A 63 -8.67 14.55 -15.10
C ASN A 63 -7.24 14.71 -14.56
N MET A 64 -7.09 15.42 -13.44
CA MET A 64 -5.79 15.61 -12.81
C MET A 64 -5.47 14.46 -11.84
N SER A 65 -4.22 14.01 -11.88
CA SER A 65 -3.60 13.14 -10.87
C SER A 65 -2.36 13.84 -10.33
N GLU A 66 -2.04 13.62 -9.05
CA GLU A 66 -0.98 14.35 -8.34
C GLU A 66 -0.10 13.40 -7.55
N MET A 67 1.22 13.48 -7.70
CA MET A 67 2.15 12.86 -6.76
C MET A 67 2.32 13.77 -5.55
N THR A 68 2.00 13.28 -4.35
CA THR A 68 2.11 14.08 -3.13
C THR A 68 3.37 13.76 -2.34
N ASP A 69 3.90 12.54 -2.49
CA ASP A 69 5.07 12.08 -1.75
C ASP A 69 5.93 11.13 -2.59
N LEU A 70 7.24 11.28 -2.43
CA LEU A 70 8.28 10.41 -2.97
C LEU A 70 9.42 10.32 -1.96
N SER A 71 9.89 9.10 -1.68
CA SER A 71 11.13 8.80 -0.96
C SER A 71 11.88 7.65 -1.67
N VAL A 72 12.95 7.15 -1.07
CA VAL A 72 13.73 6.01 -1.59
C VAL A 72 12.91 4.72 -1.70
N ASP A 73 11.88 4.57 -0.87
CA ASP A 73 11.11 3.35 -0.68
C ASP A 73 9.60 3.58 -0.77
N TYR A 74 9.09 4.83 -0.77
CA TYR A 74 7.67 5.14 -0.70
C TYR A 74 7.22 6.12 -1.78
N ILE A 75 6.00 5.92 -2.29
CA ILE A 75 5.29 6.86 -3.18
C ILE A 75 3.84 7.00 -2.74
N ARG A 76 3.31 8.22 -2.86
CA ARG A 76 1.87 8.49 -2.76
C ARG A 76 1.37 9.30 -3.95
N MET A 77 0.26 8.83 -4.52
CA MET A 77 -0.45 9.46 -5.61
C MET A 77 -1.91 9.74 -5.21
N LYS A 78 -2.37 10.95 -5.47
CA LYS A 78 -3.79 11.25 -5.60
C LYS A 78 -4.20 10.92 -7.04
N MET A 79 -4.91 9.82 -7.22
CA MET A 79 -5.25 9.32 -8.56
C MET A 79 -6.41 10.10 -9.17
N THR A 80 -7.43 10.37 -8.36
CA THR A 80 -8.57 11.27 -8.68
C THR A 80 -9.02 11.96 -7.39
N GLU A 81 -10.03 12.83 -7.44
CA GLU A 81 -10.64 13.39 -6.22
C GLU A 81 -11.12 12.32 -5.24
N GLN A 82 -11.57 11.16 -5.76
CA GLN A 82 -12.15 10.06 -4.97
C GLN A 82 -11.23 8.84 -4.84
N SER A 83 -9.99 8.89 -5.32
CA SER A 83 -9.08 7.75 -5.20
C SER A 83 -7.64 8.15 -4.94
N ASP A 84 -6.95 7.30 -4.19
CA ASP A 84 -5.57 7.44 -3.77
C ASP A 84 -4.83 6.13 -4.02
N TRP A 85 -3.54 6.23 -4.30
CA TRP A 85 -2.66 5.08 -4.46
C TRP A 85 -1.35 5.29 -3.70
N GLN A 86 -0.86 4.25 -3.04
CA GLN A 86 0.39 4.26 -2.28
C GLN A 86 1.22 3.03 -2.66
N MET A 87 2.54 3.14 -2.63
CA MET A 87 3.42 1.97 -2.59
C MET A 87 4.52 2.15 -1.55
N LYS A 88 4.99 1.02 -1.00
CA LYS A 88 6.22 0.95 -0.23
C LYS A 88 7.07 -0.26 -0.66
N LEU A 89 8.38 -0.09 -0.72
CA LEU A 89 9.36 -1.14 -0.96
C LEU A 89 9.82 -1.73 0.36
N LEU A 90 9.30 -2.90 0.70
CA LEU A 90 9.59 -3.60 1.95
C LEU A 90 10.85 -4.45 1.78
N THR A 91 11.91 -4.12 2.52
CA THR A 91 13.18 -4.83 2.43
C THR A 91 13.17 -6.04 3.36
N THR A 92 13.68 -7.16 2.89
CA THR A 92 13.84 -8.40 3.67
C THR A 92 15.29 -8.57 4.13
N THR A 93 15.54 -9.50 5.05
CA THR A 93 16.89 -9.76 5.59
C THR A 93 17.91 -10.18 4.53
N ASP A 94 17.47 -10.79 3.42
CA ASP A 94 18.35 -11.15 2.30
C ASP A 94 18.50 -10.03 1.25
N SER A 95 18.05 -8.81 1.58
CA SER A 95 18.03 -7.63 0.71
C SER A 95 17.06 -7.69 -0.48
N THR A 96 16.25 -8.75 -0.61
CA THR A 96 15.13 -8.76 -1.56
C THR A 96 14.11 -7.70 -1.15
N LYS A 97 13.56 -6.97 -2.13
CA LYS A 97 12.49 -6.00 -1.92
C LYS A 97 11.17 -6.54 -2.44
N ILE A 98 10.10 -6.30 -1.69
CA ILE A 98 8.72 -6.60 -2.06
C ILE A 98 7.97 -5.29 -2.18
N VAL A 99 7.19 -5.13 -3.24
CA VAL A 99 6.30 -3.98 -3.40
C VAL A 99 5.01 -4.26 -2.64
N CYS A 100 4.67 -3.45 -1.66
CA CYS A 100 3.31 -3.37 -1.10
C CYS A 100 2.62 -2.16 -1.72
N ALA A 101 1.51 -2.38 -2.41
CA ALA A 101 0.72 -1.32 -3.04
C ALA A 101 -0.69 -1.27 -2.45
N ILE A 102 -1.19 -0.06 -2.21
CA ILE A 102 -2.54 0.20 -1.70
C ILE A 102 -3.28 1.05 -2.71
N SER A 103 -4.41 0.55 -3.18
CA SER A 103 -5.40 1.30 -3.95
C SER A 103 -6.56 1.63 -3.03
N THR A 104 -6.95 2.90 -2.92
CA THR A 104 -8.08 3.33 -2.09
C THR A 104 -9.08 4.09 -2.93
N ALA A 105 -10.36 3.72 -2.83
CA ALA A 105 -11.48 4.47 -3.38
C ALA A 105 -12.35 4.98 -2.23
N CYS A 106 -12.92 6.18 -2.38
CA CYS A 106 -13.78 6.80 -1.37
C CYS A 106 -15.08 7.30 -2.00
N ALA A 107 -16.23 6.85 -1.49
CA ALA A 107 -17.55 7.43 -1.77
C ALA A 107 -18.67 6.70 -0.99
N PRO A 108 -19.28 7.29 0.06
CA PRO A 108 -18.76 8.35 0.93
C PRO A 108 -17.72 7.83 1.94
N ALA A 109 -17.71 6.53 2.20
CA ALA A 109 -16.69 5.84 2.99
C ALA A 109 -15.54 5.36 2.09
N CYS A 110 -14.34 5.25 2.65
CA CYS A 110 -13.18 4.75 1.92
C CYS A 110 -13.01 3.24 2.09
N ASP A 111 -12.58 2.56 1.04
CA ASP A 111 -12.17 1.16 1.10
C ASP A 111 -10.86 0.94 0.35
N SER A 112 -10.00 0.10 0.90
CA SER A 112 -8.65 -0.12 0.40
C SER A 112 -8.43 -1.57 -0.01
N GLU A 113 -7.87 -1.74 -1.20
CA GLU A 113 -7.29 -3.00 -1.65
C GLU A 113 -5.76 -2.96 -1.47
N ILE A 114 -5.21 -4.04 -0.92
CA ILE A 114 -3.76 -4.20 -0.74
C ILE A 114 -3.29 -5.34 -1.64
N ARG A 115 -2.23 -5.08 -2.40
CA ARG A 115 -1.60 -6.07 -3.27
C ARG A 115 -0.09 -6.07 -3.08
N PHE A 116 0.52 -7.23 -3.32
CA PHE A 116 1.95 -7.43 -3.21
C PHE A 116 2.54 -7.83 -4.54
N TYR A 117 3.73 -7.34 -4.86
CA TYR A 117 4.42 -7.65 -6.11
C TYR A 117 5.92 -7.83 -5.89
N THR A 118 6.57 -8.51 -6.82
CA THR A 118 8.01 -8.35 -7.03
C THR A 118 8.31 -6.95 -7.57
N THR A 119 9.58 -6.53 -7.56
CA THR A 119 10.00 -5.25 -8.18
C THR A 119 9.81 -5.21 -9.70
N ASP A 120 9.66 -6.38 -10.34
CA ASP A 120 9.30 -6.53 -11.75
C ASP A 120 7.78 -6.65 -11.98
N TRP A 121 6.97 -6.29 -10.97
CA TRP A 121 5.52 -6.24 -11.03
C TRP A 121 4.81 -7.58 -11.28
N GLN A 122 5.43 -8.69 -10.87
CA GLN A 122 4.74 -9.98 -10.78
C GLN A 122 3.94 -10.02 -9.48
N GLU A 123 2.63 -10.24 -9.56
CA GLU A 123 1.75 -10.30 -8.39
C GLU A 123 2.09 -11.49 -7.50
N LEU A 124 2.11 -11.26 -6.19
CA LEU A 124 2.39 -12.24 -5.16
C LEU A 124 1.14 -12.45 -4.29
N PRO A 125 0.88 -13.67 -3.78
CA PRO A 125 -0.30 -13.92 -2.95
C PRO A 125 -0.24 -13.13 -1.63
N ALA A 126 -1.20 -12.23 -1.41
CA ALA A 126 -1.23 -11.36 -0.23
C ALA A 126 -1.20 -12.13 1.10
N SER A 127 -1.79 -13.33 1.15
CA SER A 127 -1.79 -14.20 2.33
C SER A 127 -0.40 -14.66 2.80
N GLN A 128 0.64 -14.51 1.96
CA GLN A 128 2.02 -14.75 2.37
C GLN A 128 2.60 -13.59 3.20
N PHE A 129 2.07 -12.37 3.03
CA PHE A 129 2.65 -11.14 3.57
C PHE A 129 1.77 -10.47 4.62
N ILE A 130 0.48 -10.80 4.70
CA ILE A 130 -0.40 -10.24 5.72
C ILE A 130 -1.62 -11.14 5.95
N LEU A 131 -2.02 -11.26 7.22
CA LEU A 131 -3.37 -11.65 7.58
C LEU A 131 -4.20 -10.37 7.72
N LEU A 132 -5.10 -10.11 6.76
CA LEU A 132 -5.93 -8.91 6.80
C LEU A 132 -6.87 -8.94 8.01
N PRO A 133 -7.08 -7.80 8.67
CA PRO A 133 -8.01 -7.73 9.80
C PRO A 133 -9.45 -7.96 9.31
N VAL A 134 -10.24 -8.62 10.14
CA VAL A 134 -11.68 -8.77 9.95
C VAL A 134 -12.44 -7.74 10.78
N MET A 135 -13.74 -7.55 10.53
CA MET A 135 -14.53 -6.53 11.23
C MET A 135 -14.39 -6.63 12.76
N ASP A 136 -14.45 -7.82 13.33
CA ASP A 136 -14.41 -8.02 14.78
C ASP A 136 -13.05 -7.64 15.40
N ASP A 137 -11.97 -7.57 14.62
CA ASP A 137 -10.67 -7.07 15.10
C ASP A 137 -10.70 -5.59 15.50
N PHE A 138 -11.70 -4.83 15.03
CA PHE A 138 -11.89 -3.41 15.29
C PHE A 138 -12.87 -3.12 16.43
N PHE A 139 -13.52 -4.13 17.00
CA PHE A 139 -14.49 -3.96 18.07
C PHE A 139 -13.89 -4.31 19.43
N ILE A 140 -14.19 -3.49 20.44
CA ILE A 140 -13.84 -3.74 21.84
C ILE A 140 -15.00 -4.49 22.48
N ASN A 141 -14.71 -5.65 23.06
CA ASN A 141 -15.69 -6.41 23.82
C ASN A 141 -16.17 -5.60 25.04
N PRO A 142 -17.48 -5.33 25.17
CA PRO A 142 -18.02 -4.57 26.29
C PRO A 142 -18.16 -5.44 27.56
N ASP A 143 -18.39 -4.77 28.70
CA ASP A 143 -18.91 -5.45 29.88
C ASP A 143 -20.35 -5.98 29.67
N SER A 144 -20.86 -6.76 30.63
CA SER A 144 -22.19 -7.36 30.56
C SER A 144 -23.34 -6.35 30.50
N THR A 145 -23.14 -5.10 30.96
CA THR A 145 -24.20 -4.09 31.02
C THR A 145 -24.48 -3.44 29.67
N LYS A 146 -23.50 -3.46 28.75
CA LYS A 146 -23.60 -2.85 27.42
C LYS A 146 -23.73 -3.84 26.27
N GLN A 147 -24.01 -5.12 26.56
CA GLN A 147 -24.07 -6.16 25.53
C GLN A 147 -25.16 -5.93 24.48
N LEU A 148 -26.32 -5.41 24.90
CA LEU A 148 -27.40 -5.09 23.96
C LEU A 148 -26.99 -3.94 23.02
N GLU A 149 -26.48 -2.84 23.58
CA GLU A 149 -25.99 -1.69 22.82
C GLU A 149 -24.89 -2.08 21.83
N TYR A 150 -23.98 -2.95 22.25
CA TYR A 150 -22.93 -3.49 21.39
C TYR A 150 -23.51 -4.33 20.24
N THR A 151 -24.47 -5.20 20.52
CA THR A 151 -25.11 -6.02 19.48
C THR A 151 -25.81 -5.15 18.45
N GLU A 152 -26.59 -4.16 18.90
CA GLU A 152 -27.25 -3.19 18.01
C GLU A 152 -26.25 -2.37 17.18
N ALA A 153 -25.16 -1.92 17.79
CA ALA A 153 -24.09 -1.22 17.08
C ALA A 153 -23.40 -2.12 16.04
N ARG A 154 -23.12 -3.37 16.40
CA ARG A 154 -22.47 -4.35 15.52
C ARG A 154 -23.35 -4.74 14.34
N ASP A 155 -24.66 -4.85 14.56
CA ASP A 155 -25.65 -5.12 13.52
C ASP A 155 -25.86 -3.92 12.58
N ALA A 156 -25.73 -2.69 13.10
CA ALA A 156 -25.80 -1.48 12.29
C ALA A 156 -24.57 -1.26 11.39
N ALA A 157 -23.43 -1.87 11.72
CA ALA A 157 -22.23 -1.91 10.89
C ALA A 157 -22.33 -3.04 9.84
N ASP A 158 -23.25 -2.88 8.89
CA ASP A 158 -23.62 -3.94 7.93
C ASP A 158 -22.62 -4.15 6.79
N LEU A 159 -21.84 -3.13 6.42
CA LEU A 159 -20.81 -3.21 5.38
C LEU A 159 -19.43 -3.00 5.98
N PHE A 160 -18.55 -4.02 5.88
CA PHE A 160 -17.16 -3.87 6.31
C PHE A 160 -16.36 -3.07 5.28
N LEU A 161 -16.02 -1.84 5.62
CA LEU A 161 -15.12 -0.99 4.84
C LEU A 161 -13.94 -0.62 5.70
N MET A 162 -12.74 -0.69 5.12
CA MET A 162 -11.52 -0.32 5.82
C MET A 162 -10.57 0.46 4.92
N LYS A 163 -9.97 1.49 5.50
CA LYS A 163 -8.89 2.23 4.87
C LYS A 163 -7.55 1.73 5.39
N ALA A 164 -6.65 1.41 4.46
CA ALA A 164 -5.27 1.08 4.73
C ALA A 164 -4.35 2.28 4.40
N SER A 165 -3.32 2.48 5.21
CA SER A 165 -2.33 3.54 4.99
C SER A 165 -0.93 3.05 5.33
N LEU A 166 -0.01 3.20 4.38
CA LEU A 166 1.41 2.98 4.61
C LEU A 166 2.01 4.22 5.28
N ASN A 167 2.94 4.02 6.20
CA ASN A 167 3.74 5.09 6.74
C ASN A 167 4.89 5.40 5.78
N LYS A 168 5.13 6.69 5.54
CA LYS A 168 6.23 7.18 4.73
C LYS A 168 7.59 6.93 5.39
N GLU A 169 7.67 7.10 6.71
CA GLU A 169 8.93 7.14 7.46
C GLU A 169 9.36 5.78 8.01
N ASP A 170 8.41 4.87 8.26
CA ASP A 170 8.67 3.53 8.80
C ASP A 170 7.86 2.45 8.08
N ASP A 171 8.13 1.18 8.38
CA ASP A 171 7.46 0.03 7.78
C ASP A 171 6.16 -0.36 8.52
N THR A 172 5.39 0.65 8.94
CA THR A 172 4.06 0.43 9.54
C THR A 172 2.97 0.54 8.47
N LEU A 173 2.05 -0.41 8.49
CA LEU A 173 0.78 -0.41 7.76
C LEU A 173 -0.36 -0.25 8.78
N THR A 174 -1.19 0.76 8.63
CA THR A 174 -2.32 1.01 9.54
C THR A 174 -3.65 0.77 8.85
N PHE A 175 -4.58 0.11 9.53
CA PHE A 175 -5.96 -0.08 9.11
C PHE A 175 -6.91 0.70 10.02
N SER A 176 -7.84 1.42 9.42
CA SER A 176 -8.94 2.09 10.12
C SER A 176 -10.26 1.60 9.53
N MET A 177 -11.20 1.19 10.36
CA MET A 177 -12.56 0.90 9.90
C MET A 177 -13.25 2.21 9.53
N THR A 178 -13.84 2.26 8.34
CA THR A 178 -14.48 3.44 7.74
C THR A 178 -15.97 3.23 7.52
N THR A 179 -16.51 2.06 7.89
CA THR A 179 -17.95 1.75 7.88
C THR A 179 -18.79 2.86 8.50
N THR A 180 -18.29 3.56 9.53
CA THR A 180 -19.05 4.63 10.18
C THR A 180 -19.27 5.88 9.31
N ASP A 181 -18.52 6.03 8.21
CA ASP A 181 -18.49 7.26 7.42
C ASP A 181 -19.71 7.40 6.49
N TYR A 182 -20.43 6.30 6.20
CA TYR A 182 -21.69 6.35 5.46
C TYR A 182 -22.93 6.32 6.36
N LEU A 183 -22.76 6.03 7.66
CA LEU A 183 -23.86 5.94 8.62
C LEU A 183 -24.37 7.33 9.02
N SER A 184 -25.62 7.39 9.48
CA SER A 184 -26.12 8.61 10.13
C SER A 184 -25.31 8.90 11.40
N GLN A 185 -25.22 10.18 11.77
CA GLN A 185 -24.40 10.59 12.91
C GLN A 185 -24.76 9.84 14.20
N GLU A 186 -26.05 9.66 14.50
CA GLU A 186 -26.50 8.94 15.69
C GLU A 186 -26.01 7.50 15.72
N ILE A 187 -26.09 6.78 14.60
CA ILE A 187 -25.66 5.38 14.51
C ILE A 187 -24.13 5.33 14.54
N ALA A 188 -23.46 6.20 13.78
CA ALA A 188 -22.01 6.28 13.74
C ALA A 188 -21.41 6.49 15.14
N ASP A 189 -22.01 7.37 15.97
CA ASP A 189 -21.54 7.63 17.33
C ASP A 189 -21.71 6.40 18.24
N LYS A 190 -22.82 5.66 18.11
CA LYS A 190 -23.02 4.38 18.81
C LYS A 190 -21.95 3.37 18.43
N VAL A 191 -21.72 3.17 17.12
CA VAL A 191 -20.68 2.25 16.63
C VAL A 191 -19.30 2.64 17.13
N LYS A 192 -18.92 3.92 16.97
CA LYS A 192 -17.60 4.45 17.40
C LYS A 192 -17.32 4.23 18.89
N SER A 193 -18.35 4.22 19.74
CA SER A 193 -18.19 3.96 21.18
C SER A 193 -17.66 2.56 21.51
N PHE A 194 -17.78 1.62 20.57
CA PHE A 194 -17.28 0.25 20.68
C PHE A 194 -16.07 -0.03 19.78
N LEU A 195 -15.57 0.95 19.02
CA LEU A 195 -14.41 0.74 18.15
C LEU A 195 -13.09 0.87 18.91
N SER A 196 -12.15 0.00 18.56
CA SER A 196 -10.76 0.14 18.92
C SER A 196 -10.12 1.30 18.17
N LYS A 197 -8.90 1.66 18.60
CA LYS A 197 -8.02 2.47 17.77
C LYS A 197 -7.72 1.75 16.44
N PRO A 198 -7.29 2.48 15.40
CA PRO A 198 -6.75 1.88 14.19
C PRO A 198 -5.72 0.79 14.50
N LEU A 199 -5.75 -0.28 13.71
CA LEU A 199 -4.89 -1.44 13.89
C LEU A 199 -3.58 -1.20 13.16
N ALA A 200 -2.47 -1.20 13.90
CA ALA A 200 -1.14 -1.05 13.33
C ALA A 200 -0.48 -2.40 13.11
N PHE A 201 0.12 -2.58 11.94
CA PHE A 201 0.90 -3.74 11.56
C PHE A 201 2.31 -3.31 11.23
N GLU A 202 3.30 -4.04 11.73
CA GLU A 202 4.72 -3.78 11.46
C GLU A 202 5.26 -4.84 10.52
N TRP A 203 6.04 -4.41 9.53
CA TRP A 203 6.77 -5.32 8.67
C TRP A 203 7.88 -6.04 9.44
N VAL A 204 7.85 -7.37 9.43
CA VAL A 204 8.84 -8.22 10.07
C VAL A 204 9.72 -8.85 8.99
N SER A 205 10.88 -8.25 8.75
CA SER A 205 11.72 -8.48 7.56
C SER A 205 12.32 -9.87 7.44
N ASP A 206 12.55 -10.56 8.56
CA ASP A 206 13.05 -11.95 8.61
C ASP A 206 11.96 -12.95 8.22
N ARG A 207 10.72 -12.70 8.65
CA ARG A 207 9.54 -13.52 8.34
C ARG A 207 8.83 -13.11 7.06
N ARG A 208 9.19 -11.94 6.50
CA ARG A 208 8.59 -11.35 5.28
C ARG A 208 7.08 -11.17 5.41
N ILE A 209 6.62 -10.70 6.56
CA ILE A 209 5.19 -10.59 6.87
C ILE A 209 4.90 -9.38 7.74
N PHE A 210 3.77 -8.72 7.50
CA PHE A 210 3.18 -7.75 8.40
C PHE A 210 2.54 -8.45 9.60
N VAL A 211 2.86 -8.00 10.80
CA VAL A 211 2.31 -8.54 12.05
C VAL A 211 1.66 -7.42 12.85
N LYS A 212 0.43 -7.67 13.32
CA LYS A 212 -0.31 -6.76 14.20
C LYS A 212 0.53 -6.48 15.45
N ARG A 213 0.72 -5.19 15.76
CA ARG A 213 1.40 -4.72 16.97
C ARG A 213 0.56 -4.95 18.23
#